data_AF-A0A7C3VLA5-F1
#
_entry.id   AF-A0A7C3VLA5-F1
#
_cell.length_a   1.000
_cell.length_b   1.000
_cell.length_c   1.000
_cell.angle_alpha   90.00
_cell.angle_beta   90.00
_cell.angle_gamma   90.00
#
_symmetry.space_group_name_H-M   'P 1'
#
loop_
_entity.id
_entity.type
_entity.pdbx_description
1 polymer ?
#
loop_
_entity_poly.entity_id
_entity_poly.type
_entity_poly.pdbx_seq_one_letter_code
_entity_poly.pdbx_strand_id
1 'polypeptide(L)' 'MTDEEIDYSDIPPLTDEFFENATLRIPAAQARNLIQLDADVMAWFREQGAEYRNTINSVLRRYIESSR' A
#
# COMPACT_ATOMS: atom_id res chain seq x y z
N MET A 1 -22.78 -14.74 -26.27
CA MET A 1 -22.28 -13.94 -25.16
C MET A 1 -22.29 -12.50 -25.60
N THR A 2 -23.48 -11.91 -25.49
CA THR A 2 -23.69 -10.47 -25.50
C THR A 2 -23.75 -9.99 -24.06
N ASP A 3 -23.54 -8.69 -23.82
CA ASP A 3 -23.55 -8.12 -22.48
C ASP A 3 -24.91 -8.32 -21.78
N GLU A 4 -26.00 -8.43 -22.55
CA GLU A 4 -27.35 -8.71 -22.04
C GLU A 4 -27.50 -10.12 -21.42
N GLU A 5 -26.57 -11.04 -21.71
CA GLU A 5 -26.58 -12.40 -21.17
C GLU A 5 -25.83 -12.52 -19.83
N ILE A 6 -25.25 -11.43 -19.32
CA ILE A 6 -24.51 -11.40 -18.05
C ILE A 6 -25.49 -11.23 -16.87
N ASP A 7 -25.48 -12.19 -15.95
CA ASP A 7 -26.22 -12.10 -14.68
C ASP A 7 -25.44 -11.27 -13.66
N TYR A 8 -26.08 -10.22 -13.13
CA TYR A 8 -25.52 -9.30 -12.13
C TYR A 8 -26.24 -9.43 -10.76
N SER A 9 -27.05 -10.47 -10.56
CA SER A 9 -27.85 -10.64 -9.34
C SER A 9 -27.03 -10.72 -8.05
N ASP A 10 -25.76 -11.12 -8.14
CA ASP A 10 -24.78 -11.20 -7.04
C ASP A 10 -23.94 -9.94 -6.86
N ILE A 11 -23.91 -9.06 -7.86
CA ILE A 11 -23.12 -7.81 -7.88
C ILE A 11 -23.98 -6.62 -8.32
N PRO A 12 -24.94 -6.19 -7.48
CA PRO A 12 -25.79 -5.05 -7.79
C PRO A 12 -24.95 -3.78 -8.00
N PRO A 13 -25.43 -2.83 -8.84
CA PRO A 13 -24.73 -1.59 -9.09
C PRO A 13 -24.57 -0.77 -7.81
N LEU A 14 -23.41 -0.12 -7.67
CA LEU A 14 -23.13 0.79 -6.56
C LEU A 14 -24.04 2.03 -6.66
N THR A 15 -24.64 2.43 -5.54
CA THR A 15 -25.55 3.58 -5.45
C THR A 15 -24.80 4.88 -5.21
N ASP A 16 -25.46 6.02 -5.45
CA ASP A 16 -24.90 7.34 -5.11
C ASP A 16 -24.58 7.44 -3.61
N GLU A 17 -25.45 6.90 -2.74
CA GLU A 17 -25.25 6.83 -1.28
C GLU A 17 -23.96 6.07 -0.89
N PHE A 18 -23.61 5.02 -1.65
CA PHE A 18 -22.34 4.31 -1.46
C PHE A 18 -21.15 5.25 -1.69
N PHE A 19 -21.19 6.05 -2.76
CA PHE A 19 -20.11 6.98 -3.09
C PHE A 19 -20.05 8.19 -2.16
N GLU A 20 -21.20 8.68 -1.66
CA GLU A 20 -21.26 9.77 -0.67
C GLU A 20 -20.48 9.43 0.61
N ASN A 21 -20.49 8.16 1.02
CA ASN A 21 -19.83 7.67 2.23
C ASN A 21 -18.48 6.99 1.96
N ALA A 22 -18.07 6.87 0.69
CA ALA A 22 -16.84 6.19 0.33
C ALA A 22 -15.60 7.00 0.74
N THR A 23 -14.64 6.33 1.39
CA THR A 23 -13.33 6.93 1.64
C THR A 23 -12.41 6.69 0.44
N LEU A 24 -12.09 7.75 -0.30
CA LEU A 24 -11.09 7.67 -1.37
C LEU A 24 -9.70 7.41 -0.76
N ARG A 25 -9.11 6.27 -1.11
CA ARG A 25 -7.71 5.97 -0.80
C ARG A 25 -6.87 6.07 -2.06
N ILE A 26 -6.14 7.18 -2.21
CA ILE A 26 -5.14 7.31 -3.27
C ILE A 26 -3.86 6.60 -2.77
N PRO A 27 -3.38 5.55 -3.45
CA PRO A 27 -2.11 4.94 -3.10
C PRO A 27 -0.99 5.99 -3.22
N ALA A 28 -0.17 6.13 -2.18
CA ALA A 28 0.99 7.00 -2.25
C ALA A 28 1.90 6.55 -3.39
N ALA A 29 2.39 7.51 -4.19
CA ALA A 29 3.38 7.22 -5.22
C ALA A 29 4.60 6.55 -4.56
N GLN A 30 4.87 5.30 -4.93
CA GLN A 30 6.05 4.62 -4.45
C GLN A 30 7.26 5.12 -5.25
N ALA A 31 8.20 5.75 -4.54
CA ALA A 31 9.49 6.06 -5.12
C ALA A 31 10.16 4.75 -5.55
N ARG A 32 10.59 4.67 -6.81
CA ARG A 32 11.29 3.50 -7.37
C ARG A 32 12.81 3.62 -7.27
N ASN A 33 13.30 4.55 -6.46
CA ASN A 33 14.72 4.80 -6.34
C ASN A 33 15.37 3.68 -5.53
N LEU A 34 16.49 3.17 -6.03
CA LEU A 34 17.33 2.23 -5.29
C LEU A 34 18.18 3.03 -4.30
N ILE A 35 18.00 2.77 -3.01
CA ILE A 35 18.89 3.24 -1.94
C ILE A 35 19.91 2.15 -1.62
N GLN A 36 21.17 2.55 -1.47
CA GLN A 36 22.19 1.66 -0.91
C GLN A 36 22.12 1.73 0.62
N LEU A 37 22.12 0.55 1.23
CA LEU A 37 22.16 0.38 2.68
C LEU A 37 23.41 -0.45 3.00
N ASP A 38 24.03 -0.17 4.14
CA ASP A 38 25.16 -0.96 4.61
C ASP A 38 24.77 -2.42 4.84
N ALA A 39 25.75 -3.31 4.64
CA ALA A 39 25.51 -4.75 4.62
C ALA A 39 25.03 -5.28 5.98
N ASP A 40 25.54 -4.72 7.07
CA ASP A 40 25.17 -5.03 8.46
C ASP A 40 23.75 -4.56 8.80
N VAL A 41 23.38 -3.35 8.37
CA VAL A 41 22.01 -2.81 8.51
C VAL A 41 21.03 -3.72 7.77
N MET A 42 21.36 -4.10 6.53
CA MET A 42 20.54 -5.03 5.76
C MET A 42 20.44 -6.41 6.40
N ALA A 43 21.52 -6.93 6.99
CA ALA A 43 21.50 -8.21 7.69
C ALA A 43 20.56 -8.16 8.90
N TRP A 44 20.68 -7.13 9.74
CA TRP A 44 19.83 -6.95 10.92
C TRP A 44 18.34 -6.88 10.57
N PHE A 45 17.97 -6.13 9.52
CA PHE A 45 16.58 -6.04 9.09
C PHE A 45 16.03 -7.36 8.54
N ARG A 46 16.84 -8.17 7.84
CA ARG A 46 16.42 -9.48 7.35
C ARG A 46 16.12 -10.46 8.48
N GLU A 47 16.80 -10.34 9.61
CA GLU A 47 16.53 -11.16 10.81
C GLU A 47 15.15 -10.85 11.42
N GLN A 48 14.59 -9.66 11.18
CA GLN A 48 13.27 -9.26 11.67
C GLN A 48 12.10 -9.90 10.90
N GLY A 49 12.37 -10.64 9.82
CA GLY A 49 11.39 -11.43 9.07
C GLY A 49 11.12 -10.96 7.64
N ALA A 50 10.14 -11.59 7.00
CA ALA A 50 9.83 -11.43 5.57
C ALA A 50 9.49 -9.98 5.16
N GLU A 51 8.97 -9.19 6.10
CA GLU A 51 8.50 -7.82 5.88
C GLU A 51 9.59 -6.75 6.11
N TYR A 52 10.87 -7.12 6.08
CA TYR A 52 11.99 -6.22 6.39
C TYR A 52 12.00 -4.91 5.58
N ARG A 53 11.53 -4.93 4.32
CA ARG A 53 11.40 -3.71 3.48
C ARG A 53 10.39 -2.72 4.06
N ASN A 54 9.27 -3.22 4.58
CA ASN A 54 8.23 -2.40 5.20
C ASN A 54 8.71 -1.85 6.55
N THR A 55 9.48 -2.63 7.31
CA THR A 55 10.12 -2.18 8.55
C THR A 55 11.12 -1.06 8.29
N ILE A 56 12.00 -1.20 7.28
CA ILE A 56 12.95 -0.15 6.87
C ILE A 56 12.22 1.16 6.57
N ASN A 57 11.16 1.11 5.73
CA ASN A 57 10.39 2.30 5.38
C ASN A 57 9.75 2.95 6.62
N SER A 58 9.18 2.13 7.51
CA SER A 58 8.55 2.61 8.76
C SER A 58 9.55 3.31 9.68
N VAL A 59 10.77 2.78 9.82
CA VAL A 59 11.85 3.40 10.62
C VAL A 59 12.25 4.74 10.02
N LEU A 60 12.47 4.81 8.71
CA LEU A 60 12.84 6.05 8.03
C LEU A 60 11.74 7.13 8.18
N ARG A 61 10.46 6.76 8.08
CA ARG A 61 9.34 7.70 8.30
C ARG A 61 9.35 8.28 9.71
N ARG A 62 9.47 7.42 10.73
CA ARG A 62 9.52 7.87 12.13
C ARG A 62 10.68 8.84 12.37
N TYR A 63 11.85 8.57 11.80
CA TYR A 63 13.00 9.46 11.90
C TYR A 63 12.75 10.83 11.25
N ILE A 64 12.12 10.86 10.07
CA ILE A 64 11.75 12.10 9.39
C ILE A 64 10.75 12.90 10.23
N GLU A 65 9.74 12.25 10.80
CA GLU A 65 8.72 12.88 11.64
C GLU A 65 9.31 13.44 12.95
N SER A 66 10.23 12.72 13.58
CA SER A 66 10.88 13.17 14.83
C SER A 66 11.92 14.26 14.61
N SER A 67 12.47 14.37 13.39
CA SER A 67 13.48 15.36 13.04
C SER A 67 12.89 16.66 12.49
N ARG A 68 11.57 16.80 12.57
CA ARG A 68 10.80 17.91 12.02
C ARG A 68 10.34 18.89 13.09
#